data_AF-A0A7X9CNH5-F1
#
_entry.id   AF-A0A7X9CNH5-F1
#
_cell.length_a   1.000
_cell.length_b   1.000
_cell.length_c   1.000
_cell.angle_alpha   90.00
_cell.angle_beta   90.00
_cell.angle_gamma   90.00
#
_symmetry.space_group_name_H-M   'P 1'
#
loop_
_entity.id
_entity.type
_entity.pdbx_description
1 polymer ?
#
loop_
_entity_poly.entity_id
_entity_poly.type
_entity_poly.pdbx_seq_one_letter_code
_entity_poly.pdbx_strand_id
1 'polypeptide(L)' 'MANIIASKFKGEEKTEEQEIIESLRKAEREWKDKEEYFQYVTEPDLIDYAIYQLEASKIKYMYLLKKVKEIK' A
#
# COMPACT_ATOMS: atom_id res chain seq x y z
N MET A 1 39.98 8.01 3.72
CA MET A 1 38.65 8.54 3.33
C MET A 1 37.65 7.46 2.85
N ALA A 2 37.87 6.16 3.13
CA ALA A 2 36.95 5.10 2.69
C ALA A 2 35.76 4.83 3.65
N ASN A 3 35.80 5.35 4.88
CA ASN A 3 34.83 4.99 5.94
C ASN A 3 33.49 5.75 5.90
N ILE A 4 33.39 6.83 5.11
CA ILE A 4 32.16 7.65 5.02
C ILE A 4 31.15 7.03 4.03
N ILE A 5 31.64 6.28 3.04
CA ILE A 5 30.78 5.65 2.02
C ILE A 5 30.11 4.40 2.59
N ALA A 6 30.81 3.62 3.42
CA ALA A 6 30.27 2.42 4.05
C ALA A 6 29.14 2.72 5.07
N SER A 7 29.20 3.85 5.78
CA SER A 7 28.14 4.23 6.74
C SER A 7 26.85 4.70 6.08
N LYS A 8 26.89 5.17 4.83
CA LYS A 8 25.70 5.60 4.08
C LYS A 8 24.85 4.45 3.52
N PHE A 9 25.40 3.23 3.47
CA PHE A 9 24.73 2.04 2.94
C PHE A 9 24.20 1.09 4.01
N LYS A 10 24.41 1.40 5.29
CA LYS A 10 23.75 0.68 6.38
C LYS A 10 22.32 1.22 6.46
N GLY A 11 21.46 0.74 5.57
CA GLY A 11 20.03 1.04 5.63
C GLY A 11 19.54 0.76 7.05
N GLU A 12 18.92 1.75 7.68
CA GLU A 12 18.26 1.53 8.97
C GLU A 12 17.23 0.42 8.75
N GLU A 13 17.43 -0.73 9.42
CA GLU A 13 16.43 -1.79 9.43
C GLU A 13 15.15 -1.19 10.01
N LYS A 14 14.09 -1.17 9.20
CA LYS A 14 12.79 -0.65 9.61
C LYS A 14 12.22 -1.57 10.67
N THR A 15 11.58 -1.01 11.67
CA THR A 15 10.82 -1.82 12.61
C THR A 15 9.62 -2.45 11.90
N GLU A 16 9.14 -3.60 12.39
CA GLU A 16 7.92 -4.25 11.86
C GLU A 16 6.73 -3.28 11.84
N GLU A 17 6.62 -2.41 12.85
CA GLU A 17 5.61 -1.34 12.90
C GLU A 17 5.77 -0.36 11.73
N GLN A 18 6.98 0.10 11.44
CA GLN A 18 7.25 1.01 10.33
C GLN A 18 6.91 0.37 8.98
N GLU A 19 7.25 -0.90 8.78
CA GLU A 19 6.95 -1.65 7.54
C GLU A 19 5.45 -1.81 7.33
N ILE A 20 4.70 -2.12 8.38
CA ILE A 20 3.24 -2.27 8.32
C ILE A 20 2.57 -0.91 8.08
N ILE A 21 3.03 0.17 8.71
CA ILE A 21 2.52 1.53 8.46
C ILE A 21 2.79 1.96 7.00
N GLU A 22 3.98 1.68 6.47
CA GLU A 22 4.28 1.96 5.06
C GLU A 22 3.41 1.17 4.10
N SER A 23 3.19 -0.11 4.40
CA SER A 23 2.30 -0.99 3.65
C SER A 23 0.86 -0.48 3.69
N LEU A 24 0.38 -0.01 4.85
CA LEU A 24 -0.94 0.58 5.00
C LEU A 24 -1.11 1.83 4.12
N ARG A 25 -0.13 2.75 4.15
CA ARG A 25 -0.12 3.95 3.31
C ARG A 25 -0.11 3.61 1.82
N LYS A 26 0.61 2.55 1.43
CA LYS A 26 0.63 2.08 0.04
C LYS A 26 -0.73 1.51 -0.36
N ALA A 27 -1.36 0.71 0.50
CA ALA A 27 -2.69 0.15 0.25
C ALA A 27 -3.78 1.24 0.18
N GLU A 28 -3.66 2.31 0.98
CA GLU A 28 -4.57 3.46 0.91
C GLU A 28 -4.48 4.18 -0.45
N ARG A 29 -3.27 4.43 -0.94
CA ARG A 29 -3.06 5.03 -2.27
C ARG A 29 -3.58 4.11 -3.37
N GLU A 30 -3.24 2.83 -3.32
CA GLU A 30 -3.73 1.84 -4.27
C GLU A 30 -5.26 1.82 -4.30
N TRP A 31 -5.92 1.86 -3.15
CA TRP A 31 -7.38 1.92 -3.09
C TRP A 31 -7.94 3.17 -3.74
N LYS A 32 -7.38 4.36 -3.46
CA LYS A 32 -7.78 5.61 -4.12
C LYS A 32 -7.60 5.56 -5.65
N ASP A 33 -6.49 5.00 -6.11
CA ASP A 33 -6.22 4.84 -7.55
C ASP A 33 -7.26 3.91 -8.21
N LYS A 34 -7.70 2.85 -7.51
CA LYS A 34 -8.74 1.93 -8.00
C LYS A 34 -10.13 2.52 -7.96
N GLU A 35 -10.41 3.36 -6.97
CA GLU A 35 -11.65 4.14 -6.91
C GLU A 35 -11.72 5.10 -8.09
N GLU A 36 -10.66 5.84 -8.38
CA GLU A 36 -10.56 6.72 -9.54
C GLU A 36 -10.74 5.94 -10.85
N TYR A 37 -10.03 4.82 -11.02
CA TYR A 37 -10.19 3.97 -12.21
C TYR A 37 -11.64 3.50 -12.41
N PHE A 38 -12.30 3.07 -11.34
CA PHE A 38 -13.71 2.64 -11.40
C PHE A 38 -14.66 3.80 -11.76
N GLN A 39 -14.39 5.03 -11.34
CA GLN A 39 -15.20 6.19 -11.71
C GLN A 39 -15.11 6.54 -13.21
N TYR A 40 -13.97 6.28 -13.85
CA TYR A 40 -13.70 6.72 -15.22
C TYR A 40 -13.74 5.60 -16.27
N VAL A 41 -13.72 4.32 -15.88
CA VAL A 41 -13.79 3.22 -16.84
C VAL A 41 -15.12 3.23 -17.59
N THR A 42 -15.07 3.19 -18.92
CA THR A 42 -16.27 3.20 -19.78
C THR A 42 -16.45 1.90 -20.56
N GLU A 43 -15.37 1.13 -20.69
CA GLU A 43 -15.35 -0.11 -21.46
C GLU A 43 -16.13 -1.19 -20.70
N PRO A 44 -17.26 -1.70 -21.24
CA PRO A 44 -18.13 -2.63 -20.51
C PRO A 44 -17.40 -3.87 -19.98
N ASP A 45 -16.49 -4.43 -20.78
CA ASP A 45 -15.70 -5.61 -20.42
C ASP A 45 -14.70 -5.36 -19.27
N LEU A 46 -14.42 -4.10 -18.95
CA LEU A 46 -13.50 -3.69 -17.88
C LEU A 46 -14.20 -3.24 -16.60
N ILE A 47 -15.53 -3.06 -16.62
CA ILE A 47 -16.29 -2.60 -15.45
C ILE A 47 -16.17 -3.63 -14.31
N ASP A 48 -16.45 -4.91 -14.60
CA ASP A 48 -16.34 -5.97 -13.60
C ASP A 48 -14.91 -6.08 -13.05
N TYR A 49 -13.91 -5.95 -13.93
CA TYR A 49 -12.52 -5.91 -13.51
C TYR A 49 -12.23 -4.75 -12.56
N ALA A 50 -12.74 -3.54 -12.86
CA ALA A 50 -12.59 -2.37 -12.00
C ALA A 50 -13.24 -2.58 -10.62
N ILE A 51 -14.43 -3.19 -10.58
CA ILE A 51 -15.13 -3.54 -9.34
C ILE A 51 -14.26 -4.50 -8.50
N TYR A 52 -13.73 -5.56 -9.10
CA TYR A 52 -12.87 -6.51 -8.39
C TYR A 52 -11.61 -5.86 -7.84
N GLN A 53 -10.97 -4.96 -8.60
CA GLN A 53 -9.79 -4.23 -8.13
C GLN A 53 -10.11 -3.28 -6.97
N LEU A 54 -11.23 -2.56 -7.05
CA LEU A 54 -11.69 -1.67 -6.00
C LEU A 54 -11.93 -2.43 -4.70
N GLU A 55 -12.67 -3.54 -4.75
CA GLU A 55 -12.95 -4.35 -3.56
C GLU A 55 -11.68 -4.99 -2.99
N ALA A 56 -10.81 -5.55 -3.84
CA ALA A 56 -9.57 -6.18 -3.39
C ALA A 56 -8.63 -5.18 -2.68
N SER A 57 -8.47 -3.97 -3.24
CA SER A 57 -7.63 -2.92 -2.64
C SER A 57 -8.19 -2.41 -1.31
N LYS A 58 -9.52 -2.25 -1.20
CA LYS A 58 -10.20 -1.91 0.04
C LYS A 58 -10.03 -2.97 1.13
N ILE A 59 -10.21 -4.25 0.79
CA ILE A 59 -10.01 -5.38 1.72
C ILE A 59 -8.58 -5.38 2.25
N LYS A 60 -7.59 -5.19 1.37
CA LYS A 60 -6.17 -5.11 1.73
C LYS A 60 -5.89 -3.95 2.70
N TYR A 61 -6.41 -2.76 2.42
CA TYR A 61 -6.30 -1.61 3.31
C TYR A 61 -6.90 -1.90 4.70
N MET A 62 -8.12 -2.45 4.74
CA MET A 62 -8.79 -2.80 6.00
C MET A 62 -8.03 -3.84 6.80
N TYR A 63 -7.44 -4.85 6.14
CA TYR A 63 -6.60 -5.86 6.79
C TYR A 63 -5.37 -5.22 7.44
N LEU A 64 -4.62 -4.39 6.71
CA LEU A 64 -3.43 -3.71 7.23
C LEU A 64 -3.79 -2.74 8.36
N LEU A 65 -4.95 -2.07 8.28
CA LEU A 65 -5.43 -1.19 9.33
C LEU A 65 -5.71 -1.95 10.63
N LYS A 66 -6.23 -3.18 10.54
CA LYS A 66 -6.38 -4.08 11.71
C LYS A 66 -5.01 -4.44 12.28
N LYS A 67 -4.03 -4.79 11.43
CA LYS A 67 -2.66 -5.10 11.86
C LYS A 67 -1.98 -3.97 12.60
N VAL A 68 -2.08 -2.73 12.11
CA VAL A 68 -1.55 -1.55 12.83
C VAL A 68 -2.19 -1.39 14.22
N LYS A 69 -3.49 -1.69 14.35
CA LYS A 69 -4.19 -1.60 15.65
C LYS A 69 -3.83 -2.72 16.62
N GLU A 70 -3.43 -3.89 16.12
CA GLU A 70 -2.97 -5.02 16.96
C GLU A 70 -1.56 -4.79 17.54
N ILE A 71 -0.78 -3.89 16.92
CA ILE A 71 0.60 -3.56 17.36
C ILE A 71 0.61 -2.50 18.46
N LYS A 72 -0.43 -1.67 18.54
CA LYS A 72 -0.60 -0.64 19.59
C LYS A 72 -1.22 -1.20 20.86
#